data_AF-J2IF05-F1
#
_entry.id   AF-J2IF05-F1
#
_cell.length_a   1.000
_cell.length_b   1.000
_cell.length_c   1.000
_cell.angle_alpha   90.00
_cell.angle_beta   90.00
_cell.angle_gamma   90.00
#
_symmetry.space_group_name_H-M   'P 1'
#
loop_
_entity.id
_entity.type
_entity.pdbx_description
1 polymer ?
#
loop_
_entity_poly.entity_id
_entity_poly.type
_entity_poly.pdbx_seq_one_letter_code
_entity_poly.pdbx_strand_id
1 'polypeptide(L)'
;KSGSRRQRVQVQPVAQLELKTGAWAPVDTLYMNAIGKVRLAFDEQAIFDPYEQNRASGSFILIDPDTNNTVAGGMVGGKRGELGGIHGGDARVILSLPADLADQIMASELFANRRHEAEVRRMTAAQAADLWSNAASDI
;
A
#
# COMPACT_ATOMS: atom_id res chain seq x y z
N LYS A 1 9.54 24.14 -12.55
CA LYS A 1 10.20 23.12 -13.41
C LYS A 1 10.23 21.82 -12.63
N SER A 2 9.29 20.91 -12.86
CA SER A 2 9.30 19.60 -12.22
C SER A 2 10.39 18.75 -12.89
N GLY A 3 11.53 18.58 -12.23
CA GLY A 3 12.64 17.78 -12.74
C GLY A 3 12.35 16.29 -12.57
N SER A 4 12.69 15.50 -13.58
CA SER A 4 12.78 14.04 -13.43
C SER A 4 13.77 13.71 -12.31
N ARG A 5 13.31 13.01 -11.27
CA ARG A 5 14.14 12.57 -10.14
C ARG A 5 14.69 11.19 -10.46
N ARG A 6 16.01 11.00 -10.29
CA ARG A 6 16.67 9.69 -10.41
C ARG A 6 17.11 9.26 -9.02
N GLN A 7 16.71 8.07 -8.62
CA GLN A 7 17.06 7.51 -7.32
C GLN A 7 17.32 6.02 -7.46
N ARG A 8 18.30 5.51 -6.71
CA ARG A 8 18.54 4.07 -6.62
C ARG A 8 17.42 3.39 -5.86
N VAL A 9 17.06 2.20 -6.32
CA VAL A 9 15.94 1.43 -5.81
C VAL A 9 16.27 -0.05 -5.91
N GLN A 10 15.91 -0.79 -4.87
CA GLN A 10 15.90 -2.25 -4.89
C GLN A 10 14.51 -2.72 -5.31
N VAL A 11 14.45 -3.61 -6.30
CA VAL A 11 13.19 -4.15 -6.84
C VAL A 11 12.97 -5.53 -6.27
N GLN A 12 11.85 -5.72 -5.57
CA GLN A 12 11.47 -6.99 -4.96
C GLN A 12 10.16 -7.46 -5.60
N PRO A 13 10.19 -8.48 -6.46
CA PRO A 13 8.97 -9.12 -6.97
C PRO A 13 8.08 -9.64 -5.85
N VAL A 14 6.77 -9.54 -6.05
CA VAL A 14 5.77 -10.04 -5.10
C VAL A 14 4.85 -11.03 -5.78
N ALA A 15 4.35 -10.70 -6.96
CA ALA A 15 3.48 -11.57 -7.74
C ALA A 15 3.56 -11.27 -9.23
N GLN A 16 3.33 -12.29 -10.05
CA GLN A 16 3.20 -12.18 -11.50
C GLN A 16 1.75 -12.43 -11.91
N LEU A 17 1.30 -11.70 -12.94
CA LEU A 17 0.02 -11.93 -13.60
C LEU A 17 0.17 -13.03 -14.65
N GLU A 18 -0.64 -14.07 -14.54
CA GLU A 18 -0.74 -15.11 -15.56
C GLU A 18 -1.72 -14.65 -16.65
N LEU A 19 -1.21 -14.35 -17.84
CA LEU A 19 -1.99 -13.69 -18.90
C LEU A 19 -3.16 -14.52 -19.41
N LYS A 20 -3.06 -15.85 -19.36
CA LYS A 20 -4.10 -16.75 -19.85
C LYS A 20 -5.30 -16.83 -18.91
N THR A 21 -5.05 -16.70 -17.61
CA THR A 21 -6.06 -16.92 -16.57
C THR A 21 -6.48 -15.63 -15.86
N GLY A 22 -5.66 -14.58 -15.95
CA GLY A 22 -5.82 -13.35 -15.17
C GLY A 22 -5.48 -13.53 -13.68
N ALA A 23 -4.98 -14.69 -13.27
CA ALA A 23 -4.66 -14.98 -11.88
C ALA A 23 -3.30 -14.40 -11.48
N TRP A 24 -3.17 -14.00 -10.22
CA TRP A 24 -1.90 -13.58 -9.63
C TRP A 24 -1.25 -14.74 -8.90
N ALA A 25 0.04 -14.99 -9.18
CA ALA A 25 0.83 -16.01 -8.50
C ALA A 25 2.06 -15.38 -7.83
N PRO A 26 2.44 -15.80 -6.60
CA PRO A 26 3.64 -15.29 -5.94
C PRO A 26 4.90 -15.72 -6.71
N VAL A 27 5.86 -14.80 -6.85
CA VAL A 27 7.13 -15.05 -7.54
C VAL A 27 8.27 -14.27 -6.88
N ASP A 28 9.46 -14.84 -6.95
CA ASP A 28 10.69 -14.17 -6.50
C ASP A 28 11.43 -13.45 -7.64
N THR A 29 11.03 -13.69 -8.91
CA THR A 29 11.68 -13.13 -10.10
C THR A 29 10.65 -12.87 -11.20
N LEU A 30 10.84 -11.79 -11.95
CA LEU A 30 10.05 -11.45 -13.14
C LEU A 30 10.94 -11.54 -14.38
N TYR A 31 10.47 -12.27 -15.40
CA TYR A 31 11.16 -12.41 -16.68
C TYR A 31 10.76 -11.29 -17.65
N MET A 32 11.47 -11.21 -18.77
CA MET A 32 11.16 -10.26 -19.84
C MET A 32 9.69 -10.38 -20.28
N ASN A 33 9.04 -9.23 -20.45
CA ASN A 33 7.61 -9.09 -20.78
C ASN A 33 6.64 -9.61 -19.72
N ALA A 34 7.09 -10.01 -18.53
CA ALA A 34 6.20 -10.34 -17.42
C ALA A 34 5.53 -9.07 -16.86
N ILE A 35 4.26 -9.19 -16.50
CA ILE A 35 3.54 -8.15 -15.76
C ILE A 35 3.49 -8.59 -14.30
N GLY A 36 4.00 -7.77 -13.40
CA GLY A 36 4.13 -8.13 -12.00
C GLY A 36 3.83 -7.00 -11.04
N LYS A 37 3.46 -7.37 -9.82
CA LYS A 37 3.50 -6.49 -8.64
C LYS A 37 4.88 -6.59 -8.04
N VAL A 38 5.50 -5.44 -7.83
CA VAL A 38 6.81 -5.32 -7.20
C VAL A 38 6.72 -4.36 -6.03
N ARG A 39 7.57 -4.58 -5.03
CA ARG A 39 7.90 -3.60 -4.01
C ARG A 39 9.19 -2.91 -4.43
N LEU A 40 9.15 -1.59 -4.38
CA LEU A 40 10.31 -0.73 -4.59
C LEU A 40 10.79 -0.26 -3.22
N ALA A 41 12.01 -0.64 -2.86
CA ALA A 41 12.66 -0.18 -1.63
C ALA A 41 13.69 0.89 -2.01
N PHE A 42 13.50 2.09 -1.47
CA PHE A 42 14.35 3.25 -1.73
C PHE A 42 15.24 3.50 -0.53
N ASP A 43 16.51 3.84 -0.77
CA ASP A 43 17.48 4.12 0.30
C ASP A 43 17.17 5.43 1.02
N GLU A 44 16.54 6.38 0.32
CA GLU A 44 16.12 7.67 0.86
C GLU A 44 14.62 7.86 0.67
N GLN A 45 14.00 8.72 1.49
CA GLN A 45 12.58 8.99 1.40
C GLN A 45 12.21 9.57 0.03
N ALA A 46 11.44 8.79 -0.71
CA ALA A 46 11.00 9.14 -2.03
C ALA A 46 9.53 9.57 -2.02
N ILE A 47 9.24 10.67 -2.72
CA ILE A 47 7.89 11.24 -2.83
C ILE A 47 7.31 10.79 -4.17
N PHE A 48 6.25 9.99 -4.10
CA PHE A 48 5.49 9.55 -5.26
C PHE A 48 4.00 9.70 -4.99
N ASP A 49 3.27 10.02 -6.05
CA ASP A 49 1.82 10.00 -6.03
C ASP A 49 1.34 8.67 -6.64
N PRO A 50 0.19 8.13 -6.21
CA PRO A 50 -0.47 7.07 -6.95
C PRO A 50 -0.72 7.51 -8.40
N TYR A 51 -0.45 6.61 -9.36
CA TYR A 51 -0.58 6.90 -10.79
C TYR A 51 -1.98 7.38 -11.17
N GLU A 52 -3.02 6.86 -10.50
CA GLU A 52 -4.41 7.27 -10.72
C GLU A 52 -4.67 8.73 -10.32
N GLN A 53 -3.94 9.26 -9.33
CA GLN A 53 -4.05 10.64 -8.87
C GLN A 53 -3.22 11.58 -9.73
N ASN A 54 -1.98 11.20 -10.04
CA ASN A 54 -1.09 11.98 -10.88
C ASN A 54 -0.19 11.07 -11.74
N ARG A 55 -0.48 11.05 -13.04
CA ARG A 55 0.27 10.21 -14.00
C ARG A 55 1.72 10.64 -14.16
N ALA A 56 2.03 11.92 -13.96
CA ALA A 56 3.38 12.45 -14.18
C ALA A 56 4.34 12.05 -13.06
N SER A 57 3.89 12.01 -11.81
CA SER A 57 4.69 11.61 -10.64
C SER A 57 4.47 10.15 -10.22
N GLY A 58 3.39 9.52 -10.68
CA GLY A 58 3.10 8.11 -10.41
C GLY A 58 3.57 7.14 -11.50
N SER A 59 4.25 7.60 -12.55
CA SER A 59 4.90 6.74 -13.53
C SER A 59 6.42 6.78 -13.37
N PHE A 60 7.07 5.66 -13.66
CA PHE A 60 8.52 5.54 -13.58
C PHE A 60 9.05 4.54 -14.62
N ILE A 61 10.35 4.61 -14.85
CA ILE A 61 11.12 3.60 -15.58
C ILE A 61 12.24 3.09 -14.68
N LEU A 62 12.60 1.83 -14.86
CA LEU A 62 13.78 1.22 -14.25
C LEU A 62 14.88 1.16 -15.29
N ILE A 63 16.06 1.66 -14.92
CA ILE A 63 17.24 1.71 -15.77
C ILE A 63 18.29 0.83 -15.10
N ASP A 64 18.87 -0.08 -15.86
CA ASP A 64 20.02 -0.87 -15.43
C ASP A 64 21.24 0.07 -15.26
N PRO A 65 21.83 0.15 -14.07
CA PRO A 65 22.95 1.05 -13.80
C PRO A 65 24.23 0.71 -14.56
N ASP A 66 24.41 -0.54 -15.00
CA ASP A 66 25.63 -0.98 -15.70
C ASP A 66 25.50 -0.76 -17.20
N THR A 67 24.33 -1.04 -17.78
CA THR A 67 24.10 -0.95 -19.23
C THR A 67 23.41 0.33 -19.69
N ASN A 68 22.83 1.12 -18.79
CA ASN A 68 21.96 2.26 -19.06
C ASN A 68 20.71 1.94 -19.90
N ASN A 69 20.36 0.66 -20.03
CA ASN A 69 19.17 0.24 -20.75
C ASN A 69 17.93 0.37 -19.85
N THR A 70 16.81 0.78 -20.44
CA THR A 70 15.51 0.70 -19.80
C THR A 70 15.08 -0.75 -19.70
N VAL A 71 14.99 -1.29 -18.48
CA VAL A 71 14.65 -2.70 -18.23
C VAL A 71 13.17 -2.91 -17.91
N ALA A 72 12.49 -1.87 -17.41
CA ALA A 72 11.07 -1.93 -17.12
C ALA A 72 10.43 -0.54 -17.08
N GLY A 73 9.11 -0.49 -17.28
CA GLY A 73 8.26 0.65 -16.98
C GLY A 73 7.25 0.26 -15.92
N GLY A 74 6.84 1.20 -15.07
CA GLY A 74 5.93 0.92 -13.98
C GLY A 74 5.07 2.11 -13.58
N MET A 75 4.01 1.78 -12.86
CA MET A 75 3.07 2.73 -12.28
C MET A 75 2.96 2.48 -10.78
N VAL A 76 2.89 3.55 -9.99
CA VAL A 76 2.76 3.50 -8.54
C VAL A 76 1.31 3.25 -8.18
N GLY A 77 1.02 2.08 -7.58
CA GLY A 77 -0.32 1.75 -7.08
C GLY A 77 -0.65 2.36 -5.71
N GLY A 78 0.37 2.76 -4.94
CA GLY A 78 0.20 3.37 -3.62
C GLY A 78 1.46 3.29 -2.76
N LYS A 79 1.54 4.13 -1.72
CA LYS A 79 2.64 4.10 -0.76
C LYS A 79 2.36 3.01 0.28
N ARG A 80 3.16 1.93 0.27
CA ARG A 80 3.22 1.02 1.42
C ARG A 80 4.18 1.61 2.44
N GLY A 81 3.65 2.22 3.49
CA GLY A 81 4.42 2.45 4.71
C GLY A 81 4.66 1.12 5.41
N GLU A 82 5.81 0.96 6.05
CA GLU A 82 5.87 0.03 7.18
C GLU A 82 4.80 0.49 8.18
N LEU A 83 4.01 -0.45 8.70
CA LEU A 83 2.96 -0.19 9.70
C LEU A 83 3.51 0.34 11.05
N GLY A 84 4.76 0.81 11.09
CA GLY A 84 5.43 1.36 12.27
C GLY A 84 5.23 2.86 12.50
N GLY A 85 4.54 3.57 11.60
CA GLY A 85 4.50 5.04 11.61
C GLY A 85 3.28 5.71 12.26
N ILE A 86 2.20 5.01 12.61
CA ILE A 86 1.06 5.63 13.33
C ILE A 86 1.34 5.66 14.85
N HIS A 87 2.52 6.15 15.22
CA HIS A 87 2.88 6.48 16.60
C HIS A 87 3.37 7.92 16.66
N GLY A 88 2.55 8.83 16.13
CA GLY A 88 2.68 10.26 16.35
C GLY A 88 1.50 10.76 17.19
N GLY A 89 1.66 10.78 18.51
CA GLY A 89 0.69 11.34 19.47
C GLY A 89 -0.58 10.50 19.67
N ASP A 90 -1.45 10.95 20.57
CA ASP A 90 -2.74 10.36 20.98
C ASP A 90 -3.78 10.16 19.84
N ALA A 91 -3.35 10.15 18.58
CA ALA A 91 -4.19 9.96 17.42
C ALA A 91 -4.86 8.57 17.44
N ARG A 92 -6.18 8.57 17.55
CA ARG A 92 -7.05 7.40 17.39
C ARG A 92 -7.71 7.45 16.02
N VAL A 93 -7.87 6.28 15.39
CA VAL A 93 -8.61 6.12 14.14
C VAL A 93 -9.78 5.18 14.40
N ILE A 94 -11.00 5.59 14.02
CA ILE A 94 -12.17 4.71 14.01
C ILE A 94 -12.24 4.05 12.62
N LEU A 95 -12.61 2.78 12.55
CA LEU A 95 -12.73 2.02 11.30
C LEU A 95 -14.10 1.32 11.29
N SER A 96 -14.88 1.53 10.22
CA SER A 96 -16.13 0.79 10.00
C SER A 96 -15.89 -0.30 8.97
N LEU A 97 -15.96 -1.55 9.41
CA LEU A 97 -15.62 -2.73 8.61
C LEU A 97 -16.75 -3.77 8.71
N PRO A 98 -16.96 -4.61 7.68
CA PRO A 98 -17.75 -5.83 7.80
C PRO A 98 -17.25 -6.75 8.93
N ALA A 99 -18.16 -7.49 9.58
CA ALA A 99 -17.84 -8.29 10.76
C ALA A 99 -16.85 -9.43 10.47
N ASP A 100 -16.99 -10.07 9.31
CA ASP A 100 -16.11 -11.16 8.84
C ASP A 100 -14.68 -10.66 8.57
N LEU A 101 -14.54 -9.47 7.97
CA LEU A 101 -13.24 -8.85 7.76
C LEU A 101 -12.61 -8.41 9.09
N ALA A 102 -13.41 -7.88 10.02
CA ALA A 102 -12.94 -7.56 11.36
C ALA A 102 -12.41 -8.81 12.05
N ASP A 103 -13.15 -9.93 12.02
CA ASP A 103 -12.71 -11.19 12.63
C ASP A 103 -11.39 -11.71 12.02
N GLN A 104 -11.19 -11.58 10.70
CA GLN A 104 -9.92 -11.92 10.04
C GLN A 104 -8.75 -11.03 10.51
N ILE A 105 -8.98 -9.73 10.66
CA ILE A 105 -7.96 -8.79 11.18
C ILE A 105 -7.65 -9.10 12.64
N MET A 106 -8.66 -9.36 13.47
CA MET A 106 -8.52 -9.72 14.89
C MET A 106 -7.75 -11.01 15.10
N ALA A 107 -7.83 -11.93 14.14
CA ALA A 107 -7.08 -13.19 14.13
C ALA A 107 -5.62 -13.03 13.68
N SER A 108 -5.23 -11.87 13.13
CA SER A 108 -3.85 -11.63 12.73
C SER A 108 -2.90 -11.49 13.92
N GLU A 109 -1.64 -11.90 13.76
CA GLU A 109 -0.59 -11.78 14.79
C GLU A 109 -0.35 -10.32 15.19
N LEU A 110 -0.44 -9.40 14.24
CA LEU A 110 -0.29 -7.97 14.47
C LEU A 110 -1.33 -7.44 15.46
N PHE A 111 -2.60 -7.80 15.26
CA PHE A 111 -3.68 -7.37 16.13
C PHE A 111 -3.59 -8.08 17.48
N ALA A 112 -3.29 -9.38 17.50
CA ALA A 112 -3.16 -10.18 18.72
C ALA A 112 -2.16 -9.57 19.72
N ASN A 113 -1.01 -9.10 19.24
CA ASN A 113 0.04 -8.49 20.06
C ASN A 113 -0.35 -7.12 20.65
N ARG A 114 -1.30 -6.41 20.02
CA ARG A 114 -1.70 -5.03 20.38
C ARG A 114 -3.17 -4.90 20.78
N ARG A 115 -3.86 -6.00 21.10
CA ARG A 115 -5.29 -5.98 21.48
C ARG A 115 -5.61 -5.06 22.63
N HIS A 116 -4.68 -4.93 23.58
CA HIS A 116 -4.84 -4.07 24.76
C HIS A 116 -4.83 -2.57 24.42
N GLU A 117 -4.36 -2.20 23.22
CA GLU A 117 -4.34 -0.82 22.73
C GLU A 117 -5.56 -0.49 21.84
N ALA A 118 -6.42 -1.48 21.56
CA ALA A 118 -7.51 -1.36 20.61
C ALA A 118 -8.88 -1.56 21.28
N GLU A 119 -9.81 -0.65 21.02
CA GLU A 119 -11.21 -0.81 21.38
C GLU A 119 -12.00 -1.33 20.18
N VAL A 120 -12.78 -2.40 20.38
CA VAL A 120 -13.58 -3.03 19.33
C VAL A 120 -15.04 -3.07 19.75
N ARG A 121 -15.90 -2.43 18.97
CA ARG A 121 -17.34 -2.39 19.22
C ARG A 121 -18.10 -2.97 18.03
N ARG A 122 -18.82 -4.07 18.26
CA ARG A 122 -19.75 -4.62 17.26
C ARG A 122 -21.04 -3.80 17.29
N MET A 123 -21.44 -3.30 16.12
CA MET A 123 -22.62 -2.46 15.96
C MET A 123 -23.26 -2.68 14.60
N THR A 124 -24.52 -2.28 14.45
CA THR A 124 -25.18 -2.33 13.14
C THR A 124 -24.65 -1.24 12.22
N ALA A 125 -24.83 -1.40 10.90
CA ALA A 125 -24.45 -0.37 9.92
C ALA A 125 -25.12 0.98 10.20
N ALA A 126 -26.38 0.98 10.66
CA ALA A 126 -27.11 2.19 11.03
C ALA A 126 -26.49 2.88 12.27
N GLN A 127 -26.12 2.10 13.29
CA GLN A 127 -25.45 2.62 14.49
C GLN A 127 -24.04 3.15 14.19
N ALA A 128 -23.32 2.50 13.27
CA ALA A 128 -22.02 3.00 12.81
C ALA A 128 -22.18 4.35 12.10
N ALA A 129 -23.14 4.48 11.18
CA ALA A 129 -23.39 5.72 10.44
C ALA A 129 -23.70 6.92 11.36
N ASP A 130 -24.50 6.69 12.41
CA ASP A 130 -24.84 7.72 13.41
C ASP A 130 -23.63 8.18 14.24
N LEU A 131 -22.75 7.25 14.63
CA LEU A 131 -21.48 7.53 15.30
C LEU A 131 -20.59 8.47 14.47
N TRP A 132 -20.52 8.25 13.15
CA TRP A 132 -19.73 9.07 12.24
C TRP A 132 -20.31 10.46 12.02
N SER A 133 -21.64 10.58 11.99
CA SER A 133 -22.30 11.88 11.83
C SER A 133 -22.04 12.79 13.03
N ASN A 134 -22.00 12.22 14.23
CA ASN A 134 -21.72 12.97 15.47
C ASN A 134 -20.22 13.30 15.59
N ALA A 135 -19.33 12.37 15.24
CA ALA A 135 -17.89 12.61 15.28
C ALA A 135 -17.42 13.70 14.29
N ALA A 136 -18.11 13.87 13.16
CA ALA A 136 -17.84 14.95 12.20
C ALA A 136 -18.36 16.33 12.65
N SER A 137 -19.21 16.38 13.68
CA SER A 137 -19.79 17.63 14.20
C SER A 137 -18.93 18.26 15.32
N ASP A 138 -17.96 17.53 15.86
CA ASP A 138 -17.10 17.91 17.00
C ASP A 138 -15.63 18.27 16.57
N ILE A 139 -15.40 18.54 15.28
CA ILE A 139 -14.13 19.08 14.72
C ILE A 139 -14.40 20.44 14.09
#